data_AF-A0A2T0LVM3-F1
#
_entry.id   AF-A0A2T0LVM3-F1
#
_cell.length_a   1.000
_cell.length_b   1.000
_cell.length_c   1.000
_cell.angle_alpha   90.00
_cell.angle_beta   90.00
_cell.angle_gamma   90.00
#
_symmetry.space_group_name_H-M   'P 1'
#
loop_
_entity.id
_entity.type
_entity.pdbx_description
1 polymer ?
#
loop_
_entity_poly.entity_id
_entity_poly.type
_entity_poly.pdbx_seq_one_letter_code
_entity_poly.pdbx_strand_id
1 'polypeptide(L)'
;MTRLRRAALIAGLAALTLLGVAAPASAHNVLISSDPAEGDRLATAPRQVTLTFDQEVQDAGTNEVAVTGPEGGRWAEGPVRVDRNVVTAPLRPLGPAGEYVIGFRILSADGHSVSDEIRFTLTEAGQGTPASTSPAAGGQGGDQAGQGDQANQGTDQEAAESSTGVPVWVWILGAVVLLAIGLTVALRMGSSPGKRS
;
A
#
# COMPACT_ATOMS: atom_id res chain seq x y z
N MET A 1 -25.74 40.46 20.25
CA MET A 1 -25.51 39.12 20.83
C MET A 1 -25.94 37.95 19.92
N THR A 2 -27.04 38.06 19.17
CA THR A 2 -27.54 36.99 18.27
C THR A 2 -26.66 36.71 17.05
N ARG A 3 -26.01 37.73 16.46
CA ARG A 3 -25.11 37.56 15.29
C ARG A 3 -23.80 36.84 15.64
N LEU A 4 -23.24 37.12 16.82
CA LEU A 4 -22.02 36.48 17.34
C LEU A 4 -22.26 35.00 17.68
N ARG A 5 -23.41 34.68 18.29
CA ARG A 5 -23.81 33.27 18.54
C ARG A 5 -24.00 32.47 17.26
N ARG A 6 -24.59 33.07 16.22
CA ARG A 6 -24.75 32.42 14.91
C ARG A 6 -23.40 32.17 14.23
N ALA A 7 -22.48 33.13 14.27
CA ALA A 7 -21.14 32.95 13.70
C ALA A 7 -20.35 31.84 14.41
N ALA A 8 -20.43 31.76 15.75
CA ALA A 8 -19.78 30.70 16.52
C ALA A 8 -20.37 29.30 16.21
N LEU A 9 -21.69 29.19 16.05
CA LEU A 9 -22.33 27.93 15.67
C LEU A 9 -21.95 27.48 14.26
N ILE A 10 -21.87 28.41 13.30
CA ILE A 10 -21.45 28.10 11.92
C ILE A 10 -19.99 27.65 11.91
N ALA A 11 -19.10 28.34 12.63
CA ALA A 11 -17.69 27.96 12.73
C ALA A 11 -17.51 26.60 13.43
N GLY A 12 -18.26 26.34 14.51
CA GLY A 12 -18.24 25.05 15.20
C GLY A 12 -18.75 23.90 14.32
N LEU A 13 -19.82 24.12 13.56
CA LEU A 13 -20.36 23.13 12.64
C LEU A 13 -19.39 22.86 11.48
N ALA A 14 -18.76 23.91 10.91
CA ALA A 14 -17.76 23.78 9.87
C ALA A 14 -16.51 23.01 10.35
N ALA A 15 -16.06 23.27 11.59
CA ALA A 15 -14.97 22.50 12.19
C ALA A 15 -15.35 21.03 12.40
N LEU A 16 -16.56 20.75 12.88
CA LEU A 16 -17.05 19.38 13.08
C LEU A 16 -17.17 18.61 11.76
N THR A 17 -17.56 19.29 10.66
CA THR A 17 -17.59 18.68 9.32
C THR A 17 -16.20 18.38 8.78
N LEU A 18 -15.18 19.18 9.12
CA LEU A 18 -13.81 18.93 8.67
C LEU A 18 -13.20 17.70 9.37
N LEU A 19 -13.54 17.45 10.64
CA LEU A 19 -13.04 16.29 11.38
C LEU A 19 -13.72 14.96 10.99
N GLY A 20 -14.92 15.01 10.39
CA GLY A 20 -15.69 13.81 10.04
C GLY A 20 -15.42 13.20 8.66
N VAL A 21 -14.61 13.84 7.81
CA VAL A 21 -14.44 13.45 6.39
C VAL A 21 -13.04 12.89 6.07
N ALA A 22 -12.15 12.79 7.06
CA ALA A 22 -10.87 12.13 6.87
C ALA A 22 -11.06 10.60 6.84
N ALA A 23 -11.46 10.07 5.68
CA ALA A 23 -11.35 8.64 5.43
C ALA A 23 -9.88 8.23 5.57
N PRO A 24 -9.57 7.10 6.24
CA PRO A 24 -8.21 6.59 6.27
C PRO A 24 -7.71 6.39 4.84
N ALA A 25 -6.60 7.03 4.48
CA ALA A 25 -5.94 6.75 3.21
C ALA A 25 -5.31 5.35 3.31
N SER A 26 -5.88 4.37 2.60
CA SER A 26 -5.24 3.07 2.44
C SER A 26 -4.02 3.26 1.56
N ALA A 27 -2.84 3.04 2.13
CA ALA A 27 -1.58 3.30 1.46
C ALA A 27 -0.94 2.01 0.89
N HIS A 28 -1.47 0.84 1.30
CA HIS A 28 -1.11 -0.46 0.77
C HIS A 28 -2.00 -0.80 -0.42
N ASN A 29 -1.42 -1.30 -1.52
CA ASN A 29 -2.17 -1.74 -2.69
C ASN A 29 -2.90 -3.06 -2.41
N VAL A 30 -4.16 -3.13 -2.81
CA VAL A 30 -4.96 -4.36 -2.85
C VAL A 30 -5.21 -4.71 -4.30
N LEU A 31 -5.03 -5.99 -4.65
CA LEU A 31 -5.39 -6.48 -5.98
C LEU A 31 -6.91 -6.43 -6.15
N ILE A 32 -7.38 -5.72 -7.18
CA ILE A 32 -8.79 -5.59 -7.53
C ILE A 32 -9.19 -6.64 -8.57
N SER A 33 -8.33 -6.88 -9.56
CA SER A 33 -8.59 -7.87 -10.60
C SER A 33 -7.32 -8.31 -11.30
N SER A 34 -7.37 -9.49 -11.90
CA SER A 34 -6.32 -9.99 -12.80
C SER A 34 -6.90 -10.54 -14.10
N ASP A 35 -6.08 -10.53 -15.13
CA ASP A 35 -6.28 -11.26 -16.38
C ASP A 35 -4.99 -12.05 -16.68
N PRO A 36 -5.02 -13.40 -16.66
CA PRO A 36 -6.15 -14.26 -16.29
C PRO A 36 -6.68 -14.05 -14.86
N ALA A 37 -7.97 -14.31 -14.66
CA ALA A 37 -8.60 -14.25 -13.35
C ALA A 37 -8.33 -15.53 -12.53
N GLU A 38 -8.46 -15.44 -11.21
CA GLU A 38 -8.37 -16.60 -10.31
C GLU A 38 -9.36 -17.70 -10.72
N GLY A 39 -8.84 -18.90 -10.95
CA GLY A 39 -9.61 -20.08 -11.35
C GLY A 39 -9.99 -20.15 -12.83
N ASP A 40 -9.56 -19.19 -13.67
CA ASP A 40 -9.90 -19.20 -15.10
C ASP A 40 -9.46 -20.49 -15.80
N ARG A 41 -10.27 -20.93 -16.77
CA ARG A 41 -9.97 -22.09 -17.63
C ARG A 41 -9.92 -21.64 -19.08
N LEU A 42 -8.72 -21.56 -19.63
CA LEU A 42 -8.46 -20.96 -20.94
C LEU A 42 -8.09 -22.04 -21.97
N ALA A 43 -8.78 -22.07 -23.10
CA ALA A 43 -8.36 -22.89 -24.24
C ALA A 43 -7.19 -22.27 -25.00
N THR A 44 -7.11 -20.93 -25.03
CA THR A 44 -6.04 -20.19 -25.70
C THR A 44 -5.12 -19.55 -24.67
N ALA A 45 -3.81 -19.75 -24.83
CA ALA A 45 -2.81 -19.18 -23.95
C ALA A 45 -2.79 -17.64 -24.03
N PRO A 46 -2.81 -16.94 -22.88
CA PRO A 46 -2.64 -15.49 -22.85
C PRO A 46 -1.20 -15.12 -23.25
N ARG A 47 -1.03 -13.90 -23.76
CA ARG A 47 0.30 -13.35 -24.13
C ARG A 47 0.92 -12.48 -23.04
N GLN A 48 0.15 -12.15 -22.00
CA GLN A 48 0.57 -11.34 -20.88
C GLN A 48 -0.31 -11.64 -19.68
N VAL A 49 0.17 -11.29 -18.50
CA VAL A 49 -0.65 -11.11 -17.29
C VAL A 49 -0.88 -9.62 -17.09
N THR A 50 -2.10 -9.25 -16.71
CA THR A 50 -2.44 -7.91 -16.26
C THR A 50 -3.01 -7.97 -14.85
N LEU A 51 -2.46 -7.17 -13.93
CA LEU A 51 -2.90 -7.03 -12.54
C LEU A 51 -3.36 -5.59 -12.33
N THR A 52 -4.56 -5.41 -11.80
CA THR A 52 -5.11 -4.08 -11.47
C THR A 52 -5.26 -3.95 -9.97
N PHE A 53 -4.70 -2.87 -9.43
CA PHE A 53 -4.74 -2.55 -8.01
C PHE A 53 -5.69 -1.39 -7.74
N ASP A 54 -6.05 -1.18 -6.47
CA ASP A 54 -6.93 -0.09 -6.05
C ASP A 54 -6.22 1.27 -6.01
N GLN A 55 -4.90 1.27 -5.77
CA GLN A 55 -4.03 2.45 -5.75
C GLN A 55 -2.94 2.40 -6.82
N GLU A 56 -2.28 3.54 -7.05
CA GLU A 56 -1.12 3.61 -7.93
C GLU A 56 0.03 2.73 -7.44
N VAL A 57 0.74 2.11 -8.38
CA VAL A 57 1.92 1.28 -8.15
C VAL A 57 3.17 2.11 -8.40
N GLN A 58 4.17 1.99 -7.52
CA GLN A 58 5.45 2.66 -7.74
C GLN A 58 6.28 1.94 -8.80
N ASP A 59 6.68 2.65 -9.85
CA ASP A 59 7.59 2.13 -10.88
C ASP A 59 9.06 2.41 -10.52
N ALA A 60 9.57 1.68 -9.53
CA ALA A 60 10.96 1.78 -9.05
C ALA A 60 11.87 0.66 -9.60
N GLY A 61 11.39 -0.12 -10.58
CA GLY A 61 12.14 -1.27 -11.12
C GLY A 61 12.26 -2.48 -10.20
N THR A 62 11.49 -2.52 -9.10
CA THR A 62 11.51 -3.61 -8.09
C THR A 62 10.28 -4.51 -8.15
N ASN A 63 9.31 -4.19 -9.01
CA ASN A 63 8.10 -4.98 -9.21
C ASN A 63 8.41 -6.27 -9.97
N GLU A 64 7.91 -7.39 -9.46
CA GLU A 64 8.14 -8.71 -10.05
C GLU A 64 6.81 -9.41 -10.31
N VAL A 65 6.72 -10.06 -11.48
CA VAL A 65 5.68 -11.02 -11.81
C VAL A 65 6.35 -12.26 -12.39
N ALA A 66 6.05 -13.41 -11.83
CA ALA A 66 6.52 -14.70 -12.29
C ALA A 66 5.32 -15.58 -12.64
N VAL A 67 5.44 -16.33 -13.73
CA VAL A 67 4.45 -17.35 -14.10
C VAL A 67 5.13 -18.70 -14.15
N THR A 68 4.63 -19.64 -13.35
CA THR A 68 5.15 -21.01 -13.25
C THR A 68 4.11 -21.97 -13.79
N GLY A 69 4.48 -22.82 -14.75
CA GLY A 69 3.57 -23.79 -15.36
C GLY A 69 3.56 -25.16 -14.64
N PRO A 70 2.78 -26.13 -15.15
CA PRO A 70 2.56 -27.44 -14.51
C PRO A 70 3.83 -28.25 -14.24
N GLU A 71 4.86 -28.05 -15.08
CA GLU A 71 6.14 -28.74 -15.02
C GLU A 71 7.23 -27.92 -14.29
N GLY A 72 6.85 -26.84 -13.60
CA GLY A 72 7.78 -25.94 -12.90
C GLY A 72 8.53 -24.95 -13.79
N GLY A 73 8.28 -24.98 -15.11
CA GLY A 73 8.88 -24.05 -16.07
C GLY A 73 8.42 -22.60 -15.85
N ARG A 74 9.30 -21.63 -16.11
CA ARG A 74 9.03 -20.18 -15.97
C ARG A 74 8.61 -19.58 -17.31
N TRP A 75 7.50 -18.85 -17.33
CA TRP A 75 6.86 -18.39 -18.57
C TRP A 75 6.78 -16.88 -18.73
N ALA A 76 7.08 -16.10 -17.69
CA ALA A 76 7.21 -14.65 -17.81
C ALA A 76 8.41 -14.27 -18.70
N GLU A 77 8.25 -13.20 -19.48
CA GLU A 77 9.27 -12.68 -20.39
C GLU A 77 9.38 -11.16 -20.33
N GLY A 78 10.62 -10.67 -20.36
CA GLY A 78 10.91 -9.25 -20.38
C GLY A 78 10.58 -8.55 -19.07
N PRO A 79 10.64 -7.20 -19.06
CA PRO A 79 10.34 -6.41 -17.88
C PRO A 79 8.83 -6.31 -17.64
N VAL A 80 8.47 -6.21 -16.36
CA VAL A 80 7.15 -5.75 -15.92
C VAL A 80 6.98 -4.27 -16.33
N ARG A 81 5.77 -3.91 -16.76
CA ARG A 81 5.39 -2.53 -17.07
C ARG A 81 4.35 -2.05 -16.10
N VAL A 82 4.50 -0.82 -15.62
CA VAL A 82 3.55 -0.16 -14.72
C VAL A 82 2.90 1.02 -15.45
N ASP A 83 1.58 1.08 -15.43
CA ASP A 83 0.79 2.25 -15.84
C ASP A 83 -0.21 2.56 -14.73
N ARG A 84 0.10 3.57 -13.91
CA ARG A 84 -0.66 3.96 -12.71
C ARG A 84 -0.89 2.76 -11.78
N ASN A 85 -2.12 2.27 -11.69
CA ASN A 85 -2.54 1.15 -10.85
C ASN A 85 -2.54 -0.20 -11.59
N VAL A 86 -2.06 -0.25 -12.82
CA VAL A 86 -2.05 -1.45 -13.67
C VAL A 86 -0.63 -1.93 -13.88
N VAL A 87 -0.41 -3.22 -13.64
CA VAL A 87 0.87 -3.91 -13.84
C VAL A 87 0.69 -4.94 -14.94
N THR A 88 1.57 -4.92 -15.94
CA THR A 88 1.53 -5.87 -17.07
C THR A 88 2.85 -6.62 -17.19
N ALA A 89 2.78 -7.94 -17.27
CA ALA A 89 3.93 -8.82 -17.45
C ALA A 89 3.77 -9.65 -18.73
N PRO A 90 4.62 -9.47 -19.75
CA PRO A 90 4.57 -10.28 -20.96
C PRO A 90 4.86 -11.76 -20.65
N LEU A 91 4.26 -12.65 -21.43
CA LEU A 91 4.50 -14.09 -21.36
C LEU A 91 5.13 -14.59 -22.65
N ARG A 92 5.99 -15.59 -22.52
CA ARG A 92 6.31 -16.50 -23.63
C ARG A 92 5.02 -17.19 -24.08
N PRO A 93 4.93 -17.68 -25.33
CA PRO A 93 3.90 -18.64 -25.69
C PRO A 93 3.89 -19.76 -24.65
N LEU A 94 2.73 -20.16 -24.12
CA LEU A 94 2.65 -21.23 -23.13
C LEU A 94 2.75 -22.62 -23.79
N GLY A 95 3.10 -23.63 -23.00
CA GLY A 95 3.33 -25.00 -23.46
C GLY A 95 2.29 -25.97 -22.89
N PRO A 96 2.61 -26.80 -21.89
CA PRO A 96 1.72 -27.84 -21.41
C PRO A 96 0.34 -27.33 -20.97
N ALA A 97 -0.70 -28.13 -21.21
CA ALA A 97 -1.99 -27.94 -20.55
C ALA A 97 -1.84 -28.24 -19.05
N GLY A 98 -2.61 -27.54 -18.22
CA GLY A 98 -2.59 -27.69 -16.77
C GLY A 98 -2.64 -26.35 -16.04
N GLU A 99 -2.40 -26.40 -14.74
CA GLU A 99 -2.39 -25.22 -13.87
C GLU A 99 -1.12 -24.39 -14.05
N TYR A 100 -1.30 -23.08 -14.18
CA TYR A 100 -0.28 -22.07 -14.15
C TYR A 100 -0.50 -21.18 -12.93
N VAL A 101 0.59 -20.82 -12.25
CA VAL A 101 0.58 -19.97 -11.07
C VAL A 101 1.28 -18.66 -11.40
N ILE A 102 0.56 -17.55 -11.24
CA ILE A 102 1.04 -16.19 -11.34
C ILE A 102 1.40 -15.73 -9.93
N GLY A 103 2.68 -15.66 -9.61
CA GLY A 103 3.16 -15.02 -8.38
C GLY A 103 3.59 -13.59 -8.66
N PHE A 104 3.27 -12.65 -7.77
CA PHE A 104 3.72 -11.26 -7.89
C PHE A 104 4.24 -10.68 -6.59
N ARG A 105 5.07 -9.64 -6.71
CA ARG A 105 5.50 -8.76 -5.63
C ARG A 105 5.52 -7.32 -6.15
N ILE A 106 4.64 -6.47 -5.64
CA ILE A 106 4.38 -5.13 -6.16
C ILE A 106 4.59 -4.07 -5.08
N LEU A 107 5.34 -3.02 -5.40
CA LEU A 107 5.63 -1.90 -4.51
C LEU A 107 4.46 -0.90 -4.51
N SER A 108 3.79 -0.79 -3.36
CA SER A 108 2.68 0.13 -3.13
C SER A 108 3.16 1.58 -3.01
N ALA A 109 2.23 2.53 -3.12
CA ALA A 109 2.51 3.96 -2.98
C ALA A 109 3.14 4.34 -1.62
N ASP A 110 2.94 3.55 -0.57
CA ASP A 110 3.50 3.76 0.78
C ASP A 110 4.91 3.20 1.00
N GLY A 111 5.46 2.52 0.00
CA GLY A 111 6.79 1.92 0.06
C GLY A 111 6.83 0.47 0.58
N HIS A 112 5.69 -0.13 0.92
CA HIS A 112 5.61 -1.56 1.24
C HIS A 112 5.29 -2.41 0.01
N SER A 113 5.90 -3.59 -0.06
CA SER A 113 5.60 -4.56 -1.11
C SER A 113 4.44 -5.47 -0.71
N VAL A 114 3.52 -5.71 -1.65
CA VAL A 114 2.43 -6.67 -1.54
C VAL A 114 2.72 -7.85 -2.45
N SER A 115 2.57 -9.06 -1.93
CA SER A 115 2.77 -10.30 -2.68
C SER A 115 1.54 -11.19 -2.57
N ASP A 116 1.18 -11.82 -3.68
CA ASP A 116 0.12 -12.83 -3.72
C ASP A 116 0.33 -13.78 -4.91
N GLU A 117 -0.51 -14.80 -5.00
CA GLU A 117 -0.56 -15.75 -6.11
C GLU A 117 -1.96 -15.85 -6.73
N ILE A 118 -2.00 -16.07 -8.04
CA ILE A 118 -3.23 -16.27 -8.82
C ILE A 118 -3.07 -17.52 -9.68
N ARG A 119 -4.07 -18.38 -9.72
CA ARG A 119 -4.04 -19.66 -10.46
C ARG A 119 -4.99 -19.61 -11.63
N PHE A 120 -4.53 -20.07 -12.79
CA PHE A 120 -5.39 -20.33 -13.94
C PHE A 120 -5.01 -21.66 -14.60
N THR A 121 -5.94 -22.27 -15.33
CA THR A 121 -5.72 -23.53 -16.03
C THR A 121 -5.73 -23.31 -17.53
N LEU A 122 -4.70 -23.75 -18.23
CA LEU A 122 -4.73 -23.91 -19.69
C LEU A 122 -5.31 -25.29 -20.02
N THR A 123 -6.40 -25.34 -20.78
CA THR A 123 -7.10 -26.59 -21.09
C THR A 123 -6.56 -27.32 -22.31
N GLU A 124 -5.83 -26.62 -23.18
CA GLU A 124 -5.20 -27.19 -24.38
C GLU A 124 -3.71 -26.88 -24.39
N ALA A 125 -2.88 -27.84 -24.79
CA ALA A 125 -1.44 -27.63 -24.84
C ALA A 125 -1.07 -26.68 -25.98
N GLY A 126 -0.28 -25.66 -25.66
CA GLY A 126 0.43 -24.83 -26.62
C GLY A 126 1.77 -25.45 -27.05
N GLN A 127 2.50 -24.68 -27.86
CA GLN A 127 3.79 -25.09 -28.45
C GLN A 127 4.97 -24.27 -27.90
N GLY A 128 4.75 -23.58 -26.78
CA GLY A 128 5.76 -22.75 -26.15
C GLY A 128 6.83 -23.54 -25.40
N THR A 129 7.95 -22.87 -25.16
CA THR A 129 9.06 -23.39 -24.35
C THR A 129 9.30 -22.47 -23.15
N PRO A 130 9.45 -23.00 -21.92
CA PRO A 130 9.73 -22.17 -20.76
C PRO A 130 11.11 -21.53 -20.87
N ALA A 131 11.34 -20.48 -20.07
CA ALA A 131 12.66 -19.89 -19.92
C ALA A 131 13.66 -20.92 -19.36
N SER A 132 14.86 -20.96 -19.93
CA SER A 132 15.95 -21.79 -19.41
C SER A 132 16.31 -21.36 -18.00
N THR A 133 16.06 -22.21 -17.01
CA THR A 133 16.63 -22.06 -15.68
C THR A 133 18.10 -22.45 -15.77
N SER A 134 19.01 -21.49 -15.92
CA SER A 134 20.40 -21.75 -15.55
C SER A 134 20.41 -22.00 -14.05
N PRO A 135 20.95 -23.13 -13.54
CA PRO A 135 21.05 -23.34 -12.10
C PRO A 135 21.96 -22.25 -11.51
N ALA A 136 21.38 -21.22 -10.92
CA ALA A 136 22.13 -20.38 -10.00
C ALA A 136 22.45 -21.25 -8.78
N ALA A 137 23.74 -21.39 -8.50
CA ALA A 137 24.29 -22.16 -7.40
C ALA A 137 23.49 -21.95 -6.11
N GLY A 138 23.00 -23.05 -5.55
CA GLY A 138 22.45 -23.07 -4.20
C GLY A 138 23.52 -22.59 -3.24
N GLY A 139 23.31 -21.40 -2.67
CA GLY A 139 24.00 -20.98 -1.47
C GLY A 139 23.55 -21.87 -0.33
N GLN A 140 24.32 -22.95 -0.10
CA GLN A 140 24.25 -23.76 1.11
C GLN A 140 24.80 -22.93 2.27
N GLY A 141 23.95 -22.08 2.84
CA GLY A 141 24.11 -21.57 4.19
C GLY A 141 23.31 -22.49 5.12
N GLY A 142 23.96 -23.46 5.74
CA GLY A 142 23.23 -24.48 6.49
C GLY A 142 24.02 -25.36 7.44
N ASP A 143 25.21 -24.94 7.90
CA ASP A 143 25.94 -25.67 8.94
C ASP A 143 26.22 -24.73 10.12
N GLN A 144 25.33 -24.70 11.10
CA GLN A 144 25.68 -24.47 12.50
C GLN A 144 24.52 -24.88 13.42
N ALA A 145 24.53 -26.16 13.77
CA ALA A 145 23.90 -26.67 14.98
C ALA A 145 25.01 -27.01 15.97
N GLY A 146 24.94 -26.45 17.19
CA GLY A 146 25.78 -26.89 18.30
C GLY A 146 25.89 -25.92 19.48
N GLN A 147 25.19 -26.27 20.57
CA GLN A 147 25.35 -25.82 21.96
C GLN A 147 25.05 -24.34 22.29
N GLY A 148 24.30 -23.97 23.33
CA GLY A 148 23.94 -24.67 24.57
C GLY A 148 24.29 -23.78 25.76
N ASP A 149 23.26 -23.32 26.48
CA ASP A 149 23.23 -22.75 27.83
C ASP A 149 23.95 -21.41 28.14
N GLN A 150 23.20 -20.37 28.53
CA GLN A 150 23.06 -19.97 29.95
C GLN A 150 22.20 -18.71 30.18
N ALA A 151 21.14 -18.92 30.96
CA ALA A 151 20.53 -18.10 32.02
C ALA A 151 20.69 -16.55 32.08
N ASN A 152 19.51 -15.92 32.10
CA ASN A 152 19.02 -14.94 33.08
C ASN A 152 19.81 -13.64 33.30
N GLN A 153 19.20 -12.52 32.90
CA GLN A 153 18.96 -11.37 33.78
C GLN A 153 17.98 -10.40 33.13
N GLY A 154 16.91 -10.06 33.87
CA GLY A 154 15.98 -9.01 33.49
C GLY A 154 16.57 -7.63 33.72
N THR A 155 16.25 -6.71 32.83
CA THR A 155 16.22 -5.27 33.07
C THR A 155 15.23 -4.67 32.08
N ASP A 156 14.12 -4.20 32.62
CA ASP A 156 13.49 -2.92 32.32
C ASP A 156 13.22 -2.55 30.86
N GLN A 157 11.93 -2.63 30.60
CA GLN A 157 11.14 -2.02 29.57
C GLN A 157 11.37 -0.49 29.55
N GLU A 158 12.21 0.01 28.65
CA GLU A 158 12.18 1.42 28.25
C GLU A 158 12.65 1.55 26.80
N ALA A 159 11.77 1.16 25.87
CA ALA A 159 11.91 1.54 24.48
C ALA A 159 11.51 3.02 24.37
N ALA A 160 12.50 3.90 24.45
CA ALA A 160 12.38 5.26 23.98
C ALA A 160 12.17 5.21 22.45
N GLU A 161 10.91 5.17 22.04
CA GLU A 161 10.51 5.52 20.68
C GLU A 161 10.79 7.02 20.49
N SER A 162 11.93 7.36 19.89
CA SER A 162 12.11 8.69 19.33
C SER A 162 11.33 8.80 18.02
N SER A 163 10.00 8.78 18.12
CA SER A 163 9.09 9.21 17.08
C SER A 163 9.35 10.71 16.88
N THR A 164 10.15 11.06 15.88
CA THR A 164 10.45 12.46 15.54
C THR A 164 9.28 13.05 14.75
N GLY A 165 8.09 12.97 15.34
CA GLY A 165 6.87 13.62 14.88
C GLY A 165 6.41 14.52 16.01
N VAL A 166 6.15 15.80 15.72
CA VAL A 166 5.63 16.75 16.70
C VAL A 166 4.35 16.13 17.31
N PRO A 167 4.32 15.86 18.63
CA PRO A 167 3.20 15.18 19.24
C PRO A 167 1.88 15.89 18.95
N VAL A 168 0.81 15.12 18.73
CA VAL A 168 -0.53 15.65 18.39
C VAL A 168 -1.00 16.71 19.38
N TRP A 169 -0.60 16.62 20.66
CA TRP A 169 -0.94 17.62 21.67
C TRP A 169 -0.40 19.02 21.35
N VAL A 170 0.72 19.15 20.65
CA VAL A 170 1.28 20.46 20.24
C VAL A 170 0.38 21.12 19.20
N TRP A 171 -0.16 20.36 18.25
CA TRP A 171 -1.11 20.85 17.26
C TRP A 171 -2.45 21.23 17.90
N ILE A 172 -2.93 20.43 18.86
CA ILE A 172 -4.12 20.75 19.66
C ILE A 172 -3.90 22.05 20.45
N LEU A 173 -2.75 22.20 21.10
CA LEU A 173 -2.40 23.42 21.84
C LEU A 173 -2.36 24.64 20.89
N GLY A 174 -1.74 24.50 19.72
CA GLY A 174 -1.71 25.55 18.69
C GLY A 174 -3.11 25.97 18.23
N ALA A 175 -4.01 25.02 17.99
CA ALA A 175 -5.39 25.29 17.60
C ALA A 175 -6.17 26.01 18.71
N VAL A 176 -6.00 25.62 19.98
CA VAL A 176 -6.64 26.27 21.14
C VAL A 176 -6.14 27.70 21.31
N VAL A 177 -4.84 27.93 21.16
CA VAL A 177 -4.23 29.28 21.27
C VAL A 177 -4.77 30.19 20.15
N LEU A 178 -4.83 29.71 18.91
CA LEU A 178 -5.39 30.49 17.80
C LEU A 178 -6.87 30.82 18.01
N LEU A 179 -7.66 29.90 18.54
CA LEU A 179 -9.06 30.13 18.92
C LEU A 179 -9.18 31.21 20.01
N ALA A 180 -8.35 31.15 21.05
CA ALA A 180 -8.35 32.12 22.13
C ALA A 180 -7.94 33.53 21.67
N ILE A 181 -6.94 33.62 20.78
CA ILE A 181 -6.53 34.90 20.15
C ILE A 181 -7.66 35.46 19.28
N GLY A 182 -8.29 34.62 18.45
CA GLY A 182 -9.44 35.03 17.64
C GLY A 182 -10.59 35.57 18.48
N LEU A 183 -10.90 34.90 19.60
CA LEU A 183 -11.96 35.31 20.52
C LEU A 183 -11.66 36.64 21.21
N THR A 184 -10.41 36.85 21.66
CA THR A 184 -10.00 38.09 22.34
C THR A 184 -9.98 39.29 21.40
N VAL A 185 -9.51 39.13 20.16
CA VAL A 185 -9.56 40.18 19.13
C VAL A 185 -11.00 40.56 18.79
N ALA A 186 -11.88 39.56 18.62
CA ALA A 186 -13.29 39.80 18.34
C ALA A 186 -14.01 40.55 19.46
N LEU A 187 -13.71 40.24 20.72
CA LEU A 187 -14.26 40.94 21.88
C LEU A 187 -13.74 42.38 21.99
N ARG A 188 -12.47 42.63 21.64
CA ARG A 188 -11.85 43.95 21.70
C ARG A 188 -12.32 44.89 20.57
N MET A 189 -12.62 44.36 19.39
CA MET A 189 -13.19 45.14 18.28
C MET A 189 -14.69 45.46 18.47
N GLY A 190 -15.38 44.74 19.37
CA GLY A 190 -16.80 44.97 19.69
C GLY A 190 -17.08 46.12 20.66
N SER A 191 -16.06 46.69 21.31
CA SER A 191 -16.22 47.76 22.31
C SER A 191 -15.72 49.10 21.78
N SER A 192 -16.46 49.74 20.87
CA SER A 192 -16.32 51.19 20.64
C SER A 192 -17.39 51.93 21.43
N PRO A 193 -17.02 52.77 22.42
CA PRO A 193 -17.99 53.58 23.17
C PRO A 193 -18.49 54.73 22.27
N GLY A 194 -19.78 54.69 21.92
CA GLY A 194 -20.44 55.81 21.27
C GLY A 194 -20.50 57.02 22.20
N LYS A 195 -19.83 58.12 21.83
CA LYS A 195 -20.03 59.43 22.47
C LYS A 195 -21.47 59.87 22.23
N ARG A 196 -22.27 59.92 23.29
CA ARG A 196 -23.56 60.60 23.30
C ARG A 196 -23.29 62.09 23.36
N SER A 197 -23.91 62.81 22.43
CA SER A 197 -24.05 64.27 22.33
C SER A 197 -24.64 64.88 23.58
#